data_AF-X0YMV4-F1
#
_entry.id   AF-X0YMV4-F1
#
_cell.length_a   1.000
_cell.length_b   1.000
_cell.length_c   1.000
_cell.angle_alpha   90.00
_cell.angle_beta   90.00
_cell.angle_gamma   90.00
#
_symmetry.space_group_name_H-M   'P 1'
#
loop_
_entity.id
_entity.type
_entity.pdbx_description
1 polymer ?
#
loop_
_entity_poly.entity_id
_entity_poly.type
_entity_poly.pdbx_seq_one_letter_code
_entity_poly.pdbx_strand_id
1 'polypeptide(L)' 'LLGGGISGGRGIGELINVISACIQHRMTAYEVSLFQMGTHPALTASPIVYQLTTAAELAVAKL' A
#
# COMPACT_ATOMS: atom_id res chain seq x y z
N LEU A 1 6.82 -9.24 -3.92
CA LEU A 1 5.37 -9.06 -4.11
C LEU A 1 4.95 -9.78 -5.38
N LEU A 2 3.88 -10.57 -5.35
CA LEU A 2 3.37 -11.27 -6.53
C LEU A 2 2.25 -10.50 -7.23
N GLY A 3 1.49 -9.70 -6.47
CA GLY A 3 0.31 -8.98 -6.94
C GLY A 3 -0.37 -8.27 -5.79
N GLY A 4 -1.44 -7.54 -6.12
CA GLY A 4 -2.31 -6.88 -5.16
C GLY A 4 -3.58 -6.38 -5.84
N GLY A 5 -4.67 -6.30 -5.07
CA GLY A 5 -5.95 -5.77 -5.52
C GLY A 5 -6.38 -4.63 -4.62
N ILE A 6 -7.09 -3.65 -5.20
CA ILE A 6 -7.58 -2.48 -4.49
C ILE A 6 -9.01 -2.17 -4.93
N SER A 7 -9.80 -1.64 -4.01
CA SER A 7 -11.16 -1.22 -4.26
C SER A 7 -11.44 0.05 -3.46
N GLY A 8 -12.12 1.02 -4.08
CA GLY A 8 -12.39 2.31 -3.46
C GLY A 8 -12.97 3.32 -4.45
N GLY A 9 -12.91 4.60 -4.09
CA GLY A 9 -13.36 5.70 -4.95
C GLY A 9 -12.45 5.97 -6.15
N ARG A 10 -12.74 7.03 -6.91
CA ARG A 10 -12.06 7.35 -8.19
C ARG A 10 -10.52 7.40 -8.10
N GLY A 11 -9.96 7.87 -6.98
CA GLY A 11 -8.50 7.96 -6.79
C GLY A 11 -7.79 6.63 -6.59
N ILE A 12 -8.52 5.53 -6.34
CA ILE A 12 -7.89 4.22 -6.10
C ILE A 12 -7.16 3.69 -7.35
N GLY A 13 -7.61 4.09 -8.55
CA GLY A 13 -7.00 3.68 -9.81
C GLY A 13 -5.53 4.09 -9.93
N GLU A 14 -5.11 5.20 -9.31
CA GLU A 14 -3.69 5.60 -9.32
C GLU A 14 -2.85 4.73 -8.39
N LEU A 15 -3.42 4.24 -7.28
CA LEU A 15 -2.72 3.43 -6.30
C LEU A 15 -2.28 2.06 -6.86
N ILE A 16 -2.94 1.55 -7.91
CA ILE A 16 -2.50 0.31 -8.58
C ILE A 16 -1.10 0.45 -9.21
N ASN A 17 -0.75 1.66 -9.65
CA ASN A 17 0.57 1.94 -10.22
C ASN A 17 1.67 1.82 -9.16
N VAL A 18 1.37 2.18 -7.91
CA VAL A 18 2.28 1.98 -6.78
C VAL A 18 2.54 0.48 -6.55
N ILE A 19 1.49 -0.34 -6.58
CA ILE A 19 1.64 -1.80 -6.46
C ILE A 19 2.47 -2.36 -7.63
N SER A 20 2.22 -1.88 -8.86
CA SER A 20 3.03 -2.24 -10.03
C SER A 20 4.51 -1.88 -9.86
N ALA A 21 4.82 -0.69 -9.32
CA ALA A 21 6.18 -0.27 -9.02
C ALA A 21 6.83 -1.18 -7.96
N CYS A 22 6.12 -1.51 -6.87
CA CYS A 22 6.63 -2.44 -5.86
C CYS A 22 6.95 -3.83 -6.43
N ILE A 23 6.13 -4.33 -7.37
CA ILE A 23 6.39 -5.59 -8.08
C ILE A 23 7.63 -5.47 -8.98
N GLN A 24 7.73 -4.39 -9.75
CA GLN A 24 8.88 -4.12 -10.63
C GLN A 24 10.19 -4.06 -9.86
N HIS A 25 10.17 -3.47 -8.67
CA HIS A 25 11.32 -3.40 -7.75
C HIS A 25 11.52 -4.65 -6.89
N ARG A 26 10.72 -5.71 -7.10
CA ARG A 26 10.77 -6.95 -6.32
C ARG A 26 10.66 -6.75 -4.80
N MET A 27 9.96 -5.71 -4.36
CA MET A 27 9.77 -5.44 -2.94
C MET A 27 9.04 -6.58 -2.23
N THR A 28 9.46 -6.89 -1.02
CA THR A 28 8.80 -7.81 -0.08
C THR A 28 7.64 -7.13 0.63
N ALA A 29 6.72 -7.91 1.20
CA ALA A 29 5.64 -7.34 2.04
C ALA A 29 6.23 -6.60 3.26
N TYR A 30 7.35 -7.08 3.79
CA TYR A 30 8.07 -6.42 4.88
C TYR A 30 8.58 -5.03 4.47
N GLU A 31 9.25 -4.91 3.32
CA GLU A 31 9.72 -3.59 2.83
C GLU A 31 8.57 -2.62 2.56
N VAL A 32 7.41 -3.11 2.09
CA VAL A 32 6.22 -2.26 1.90
C VAL A 32 5.63 -1.80 3.23
N SER A 33 5.68 -2.62 4.28
CA SER A 33 5.20 -2.22 5.62
C SER A 33 6.03 -1.07 6.22
N LEU A 34 7.31 -0.99 5.88
CA LEU A 34 8.23 0.07 6.33
C LEU A 34 8.30 1.28 5.39
N PHE A 35 7.62 1.20 4.24
CA PHE A 35 7.72 2.21 3.19
C PHE A 35 7.09 3.53 3.65
N GLN A 36 7.85 4.62 3.56
CA GLN A 36 7.43 5.93 4.03
C GLN A 36 6.38 6.52 3.08
N MET A 37 5.14 6.62 3.54
CA MET A 37 4.03 7.22 2.80
C MET A 37 3.43 8.39 3.59
N GLY A 38 3.18 9.49 2.90
CA GLY A 38 2.51 10.64 3.48
C GLY A 38 1.02 10.36 3.71
N THR A 39 0.48 10.84 4.82
CA THR A 39 -0.95 10.79 5.14
C THR A 39 -1.51 12.20 5.27
N HIS A 40 -2.76 12.40 4.85
CA HIS A 40 -3.48 13.66 5.08
C HIS A 40 -4.98 13.35 5.14
N PRO A 41 -5.73 13.92 6.11
CA PRO A 41 -7.19 13.72 6.22
C PRO A 41 -8.02 13.91 4.93
N ALA A 42 -7.56 14.71 3.97
CA ALA A 42 -8.26 14.98 2.71
C ALA A 42 -7.88 14.00 1.58
N LEU A 43 -6.80 13.23 1.73
CA LEU A 43 -6.21 12.41 0.68
C LEU A 43 -6.16 10.91 1.04
N THR A 44 -6.14 10.57 2.33
CA THR A 44 -6.01 9.20 2.82
C THR A 44 -7.14 8.88 3.79
N ALA A 45 -7.58 7.62 3.83
CA ALA A 45 -8.70 7.23 4.69
C ALA A 45 -8.35 7.26 6.19
N SER A 46 -7.06 7.26 6.53
CA SER A 46 -6.54 7.46 7.87
C SER A 46 -5.43 8.52 7.83
N PRO A 47 -5.41 9.46 8.79
CA PRO A 47 -4.36 10.45 8.89
C PRO A 47 -3.11 9.94 9.63
N ILE A 48 -3.17 8.74 10.22
CA ILE A 48 -2.08 8.15 11.02
C ILE A 48 -1.29 7.13 10.21
N VAL A 49 -2.00 6.25 9.48
CA VAL A 49 -1.39 5.17 8.70
C VAL A 49 -1.95 5.13 7.29
N TYR A 50 -1.09 4.80 6.33
CA TYR A 50 -1.49 4.65 4.94
C TYR A 50 -2.08 3.25 4.69
N GLN A 51 -3.09 3.14 3.84
CA GLN A 51 -3.85 1.89 3.66
C GLN A 51 -2.98 0.78 3.07
N LEU A 52 -2.04 1.14 2.18
CA LEU A 52 -1.09 0.20 1.59
C LEU A 52 -0.08 -0.34 2.60
N THR A 53 0.44 0.49 3.52
CA THR A 53 1.36 0.03 4.58
C THR A 53 0.62 -0.89 5.55
N THR A 54 -0.60 -0.54 5.98
CA THR A 54 -1.43 -1.41 6.83
C THR A 54 -1.74 -2.75 6.16
N ALA A 55 -2.05 -2.77 4.86
CA ALA A 55 -2.27 -4.02 4.12
C ALA A 55 -1.01 -4.90 4.09
N ALA A 56 0.17 -4.29 3.97
CA ALA A 56 1.44 -4.99 4.01
C ALA A 56 1.76 -5.54 5.41
N GLU A 57 1.50 -4.77 6.48
CA GLU A 57 1.62 -5.24 7.87
C GLU A 57 0.74 -6.47 8.13
N LEU A 58 -0.51 -6.45 7.67
CA LEU A 58 -1.42 -7.60 7.80
C LEU A 58 -0.94 -8.83 7.02
N ALA A 59 -0.29 -8.64 5.87
CA ALA A 59 0.31 -9.72 5.11
C ALA A 59 1.52 -10.31 5.84
N VAL A 60 2.40 -9.45 6.39
CA VAL A 60 3.57 -9.86 7.18
C VAL A 60 3.14 -10.63 8.43
N ALA A 61 2.09 -10.19 9.12
CA ALA A 61 1.58 -10.85 10.33
C ALA A 61 1.00 -12.26 10.08
N LYS A 62 0.76 -12.65 8.81
CA LYS A 62 0.21 -13.96 8.42
C LYS A 62 1.25 -14.90 7.81
N LEU A 63 2.51 -14.49 7.73
CA LEU A 63 3.65 -15.33 7.33
C LEU A 63 4.09 -16.22 8.48
#